data_AF-A0A3N5XTE6-F1
#
_entry.id   AF-A0A3N5XTE6-F1
#
_cell.length_a   1.000
_cell.length_b   1.000
_cell.length_c   1.000
_cell.angle_alpha   90.00
_cell.angle_beta   90.00
_cell.angle_gamma   90.00
#
_symmetry.space_group_name_H-M   'P 1'
#
loop_
_entity.id
_entity.type
_entity.pdbx_description
1 polymer ?
#
loop_
_entity_poly.entity_id
_entity_poly.type
_entity_poly.pdbx_seq_one_letter_code
_entity_poly.pdbx_strand_id
1 'polypeptide(L)'
;MSDPTPAAGTASRRTEFMIVTGALVVAVVAAMAAQAGFRQAQPLVGLVVILGIAYILSTNRQAIDIRTVAWGLGLQTVFALLVLKTNQGQWVFSQLSTGITRLLNFANVGAAFVFGPLGNKEAWPRIMTTVLGPEGAQYGMIFAFQVLPTIIFIAALFA
;
A
#
# COMPACT_ATOMS: atom_id res chain seq x y z
N MET A 1 28.43 24.42 -43.90
CA MET A 1 28.75 23.34 -42.93
C MET A 1 27.72 23.43 -41.82
N SER A 2 27.10 22.31 -41.53
CA SER A 2 25.85 22.06 -40.80
C SER A 2 25.70 22.66 -39.40
N ASP A 3 24.51 23.23 -39.21
CA ASP A 3 23.62 23.24 -38.04
C ASP A 3 23.92 24.13 -36.82
N PRO A 4 22.90 24.85 -36.36
CA PRO A 4 22.55 24.78 -34.96
C PRO A 4 21.04 24.50 -34.77
N THR A 5 20.70 23.26 -34.48
CA THR A 5 19.54 22.96 -33.64
C THR A 5 20.01 22.73 -32.21
N PRO A 6 19.76 23.69 -31.29
CA PRO A 6 19.07 23.29 -30.07
C PRO A 6 18.23 24.43 -29.47
N ALA A 7 16.90 24.30 -29.52
CA ALA A 7 16.00 25.13 -28.72
C ALA A 7 14.80 24.32 -28.22
N ALA A 8 15.07 23.24 -27.47
CA ALA A 8 14.07 22.50 -26.72
C ALA A 8 14.53 22.36 -25.27
N GLY A 9 14.39 23.43 -24.46
CA GLY A 9 14.91 23.42 -23.08
C GLY A 9 14.17 24.28 -22.04
N THR A 10 13.19 25.09 -22.42
CA THR A 10 12.56 26.05 -21.49
C THR A 10 11.12 25.72 -21.09
N ALA A 11 10.42 24.89 -21.85
CA ALA A 11 9.03 24.51 -21.56
C ALA A 11 8.89 23.47 -20.42
N SER A 12 9.89 22.61 -20.21
CA SER A 12 9.86 21.56 -19.17
C SER A 12 9.94 22.15 -17.75
N ARG A 13 10.86 23.10 -17.54
CA ARG A 13 11.22 23.61 -16.21
C ARG A 13 10.11 24.42 -15.53
N ARG A 14 9.27 25.12 -16.31
CA ARG A 14 8.10 25.84 -15.78
C ARG A 14 6.98 24.89 -15.37
N THR A 15 6.78 23.83 -16.13
CA THR A 15 5.76 22.80 -15.87
C THR A 15 6.15 21.97 -14.63
N GLU A 16 7.42 21.59 -14.51
CA GLU A 16 7.98 20.94 -13.33
C GLU A 16 7.81 21.79 -12.07
N PHE A 17 8.12 23.10 -12.14
CA PHE A 17 7.99 24.00 -10.99
C PHE A 17 6.53 24.19 -10.56
N MET A 18 5.58 24.25 -11.52
CA MET A 18 4.15 24.34 -11.22
C MET A 18 3.60 23.07 -10.59
N ILE A 19 4.08 21.89 -11.00
CA ILE A 19 3.71 20.60 -10.42
C ILE A 19 4.24 20.49 -8.99
N VAL A 20 5.52 20.81 -8.77
CA VAL A 20 6.14 20.74 -7.43
C VAL A 20 5.49 21.72 -6.47
N THR A 21 5.21 22.95 -6.93
CA THR A 21 4.55 23.98 -6.11
C THR A 21 3.10 23.58 -5.81
N GLY A 22 2.37 23.02 -6.77
CA GLY A 22 1.01 22.52 -6.57
C GLY A 22 0.94 21.35 -5.58
N ALA A 23 1.87 20.39 -5.69
CA ALA A 23 1.98 19.27 -4.76
C ALA A 23 2.31 19.75 -3.34
N LEU A 24 3.20 20.74 -3.19
CA LEU A 24 3.60 21.29 -1.90
C LEU A 24 2.46 22.07 -1.22
N VAL A 25 1.70 22.87 -1.97
CA VAL A 25 0.51 23.58 -1.44
C VAL A 25 -0.55 22.58 -0.97
N VAL A 26 -0.78 21.51 -1.73
CA VAL A 26 -1.76 20.48 -1.34
C VAL A 26 -1.30 19.69 -0.11
N ALA A 27 -0.01 19.36 0.00
CA ALA A 27 0.56 18.72 1.19
C ALA A 27 0.42 19.60 2.44
N VAL A 28 0.64 20.91 2.31
CA VAL A 28 0.46 21.88 3.41
C VAL A 28 -1.00 21.98 3.84
N VAL A 29 -1.94 22.06 2.89
CA VAL A 29 -3.38 22.10 3.19
C VAL A 29 -3.84 20.81 3.88
N ALA A 30 -3.36 19.64 3.43
CA ALA A 30 -3.64 18.36 4.08
C ALA A 30 -3.12 18.31 5.53
N ALA A 31 -1.89 18.80 5.74
CA ALA A 31 -1.27 18.85 7.07
C ALA A 31 -1.98 19.84 8.01
N MET A 32 -2.46 20.98 7.50
CA MET A 32 -3.23 21.94 8.29
C MET A 32 -4.60 21.40 8.68
N ALA A 33 -5.29 20.74 7.74
CA ALA A 33 -6.58 20.11 8.01
C ALA A 33 -6.47 18.92 8.98
N ALA A 34 -5.36 18.18 8.96
CA ALA A 34 -5.08 17.11 9.93
C ALA A 34 -4.87 17.66 11.35
N GLN A 35 -4.33 18.87 11.49
CA GLN A 35 -4.10 19.52 12.79
C GLN A 35 -5.36 20.21 13.37
N ALA A 36 -6.39 20.42 12.55
CA ALA A 36 -7.61 21.15 12.94
C ALA A 36 -8.59 20.38 13.87
N GLY A 37 -8.24 19.19 14.37
CA GLY A 37 -9.02 18.49 15.41
C GLY A 37 -10.28 17.73 14.94
N PHE A 38 -10.63 17.78 13.66
CA PHE A 38 -11.79 17.08 13.09
C PHE A 38 -11.46 15.62 12.70
N ARG A 39 -11.30 14.72 13.68
CA ARG A 39 -10.94 13.30 13.45
C ARG A 39 -11.83 12.56 12.43
N GLN A 40 -13.10 12.92 12.31
CA GLN A 40 -14.04 12.29 11.36
C GLN A 40 -13.98 12.90 9.95
N ALA A 41 -13.48 14.13 9.80
CA ALA A 41 -13.34 14.79 8.50
C ALA A 41 -12.03 14.39 7.78
N GLN A 42 -11.06 13.85 8.51
CA GLN A 42 -9.75 13.46 7.98
C GLN A 42 -9.81 12.52 6.76
N PRO A 43 -10.67 11.49 6.69
CA PRO A 43 -10.78 10.64 5.50
C PRO A 43 -11.31 11.40 4.28
N LEU A 44 -12.27 12.31 4.49
CA LEU A 44 -12.85 13.12 3.42
C LEU A 44 -11.83 14.12 2.87
N VAL A 45 -11.08 14.78 3.76
CA VAL A 45 -9.98 15.67 3.40
C VAL A 45 -8.90 14.91 2.63
N GLY A 46 -8.49 13.73 3.13
CA GLY A 46 -7.53 12.87 2.45
C GLY A 46 -7.97 12.48 1.04
N LEU A 47 -9.25 12.15 0.86
CA LEU A 47 -9.81 11.83 -0.46
C LEU A 47 -9.71 13.02 -1.43
N VAL A 48 -10.13 14.21 -1.00
CA VAL A 48 -10.07 15.43 -1.83
C VAL A 48 -8.63 15.79 -2.19
N VAL A 49 -7.71 15.63 -1.24
CA VAL A 49 -6.27 15.86 -1.43
C VAL A 49 -5.68 14.91 -2.47
N ILE A 50 -5.97 13.61 -2.38
CA ILE A 50 -5.47 12.61 -3.33
C ILE A 50 -6.01 12.90 -4.74
N LEU A 51 -7.31 13.20 -4.86
CA LEU A 51 -7.91 13.58 -6.14
C LEU A 51 -7.33 14.89 -6.70
N GLY A 52 -7.04 15.86 -5.83
CA GLY A 52 -6.39 17.13 -6.20
C GLY A 52 -4.96 16.92 -6.73
N ILE A 53 -4.16 16.07 -6.07
CA ILE A 53 -2.82 15.70 -6.54
C ILE A 53 -2.91 14.98 -7.88
N ALA A 54 -3.82 14.00 -8.01
CA ALA A 54 -4.03 13.27 -9.27
C ALA A 54 -4.43 14.21 -10.41
N TYR A 55 -5.26 15.22 -10.14
CA TYR A 55 -5.65 16.23 -11.12
C TYR A 55 -4.49 17.15 -11.52
N ILE A 56 -3.66 17.57 -10.56
CA ILE A 56 -2.49 18.43 -10.81
C ILE A 56 -1.45 17.70 -11.67
N LEU A 57 -1.19 16.42 -11.34
CA LEU A 57 -0.26 15.55 -12.05
C LEU A 57 -0.79 15.04 -13.39
N SER A 58 -2.09 15.18 -13.68
CA SER A 58 -2.67 14.74 -14.94
C SER A 58 -2.16 15.57 -16.12
N THR A 59 -1.59 14.88 -17.10
CA THR A 59 -1.08 15.47 -18.36
C THR A 59 -2.20 16.06 -19.21
N ASN A 60 -3.40 15.46 -19.20
CA ASN A 60 -4.54 15.94 -19.98
C ASN A 60 -5.80 16.04 -19.11
N ARG A 61 -5.97 17.21 -18.49
CA ARG A 61 -7.05 17.50 -17.53
C ARG A 61 -8.45 17.46 -18.16
N GLN A 62 -8.55 17.70 -19.48
CA GLN A 62 -9.83 17.69 -20.21
C GLN A 62 -10.26 16.27 -20.62
N ALA A 63 -9.34 15.31 -20.66
CA ALA A 63 -9.65 13.91 -20.94
C ALA A 63 -10.06 13.10 -19.70
N ILE A 64 -10.12 13.73 -18.53
CA ILE A 64 -10.55 13.07 -17.30
C ILE A 64 -12.07 12.85 -17.36
N ASP A 65 -12.46 11.58 -17.51
CA ASP A 65 -13.86 11.21 -17.45
C ASP A 65 -14.35 11.14 -15.98
N ILE A 66 -15.08 12.17 -15.58
CA ILE A 66 -15.67 12.30 -14.24
C ILE A 66 -16.63 11.14 -13.95
N ARG A 67 -17.28 10.56 -14.96
CA ARG A 67 -18.18 9.41 -14.78
C ARG A 67 -17.41 8.20 -14.31
N THR A 68 -16.23 7.95 -14.88
CA THR A 68 -15.36 6.84 -14.49
C THR A 68 -14.81 7.02 -13.08
N VAL A 69 -14.36 8.24 -12.74
CA VAL A 69 -13.87 8.56 -11.38
C VAL A 69 -14.99 8.41 -10.35
N ALA A 70 -16.18 8.95 -10.62
CA ALA A 70 -17.33 8.86 -9.73
C ALA A 70 -17.78 7.39 -9.51
N TRP A 71 -17.77 6.57 -10.56
CA TRP A 71 -18.05 5.14 -10.43
C TRP A 71 -17.00 4.42 -9.59
N GLY A 72 -15.72 4.69 -9.79
CA GLY A 72 -14.65 4.10 -8.99
C GLY A 72 -14.78 4.43 -7.50
N LEU A 73 -14.99 5.71 -7.18
CA LEU A 73 -15.18 6.18 -5.80
C LEU A 73 -16.47 5.65 -5.16
N GLY A 74 -17.54 5.60 -5.94
CA GLY A 74 -18.82 5.03 -5.52
C GLY A 74 -18.69 3.55 -5.19
N LEU A 75 -18.08 2.77 -6.09
CA LEU A 75 -17.87 1.34 -5.90
C LEU A 75 -16.96 1.05 -4.70
N GLN A 76 -15.86 1.80 -4.54
CA GLN A 76 -14.95 1.66 -3.40
C GLN A 76 -15.68 1.93 -2.07
N THR A 77 -16.52 2.96 -2.04
CA THR A 77 -17.30 3.33 -0.84
C THR A 77 -18.38 2.30 -0.54
N VAL A 78 -19.12 1.85 -1.56
CA VAL A 78 -20.15 0.81 -1.42
C VAL A 78 -19.52 -0.49 -0.92
N PHE A 79 -18.39 -0.90 -1.50
CA PHE A 79 -17.69 -2.11 -1.07
C PHE A 79 -17.17 -1.99 0.37
N ALA A 80 -16.57 -0.85 0.73
CA ALA A 80 -16.13 -0.61 2.10
C ALA A 80 -17.29 -0.67 3.11
N LEU A 81 -18.44 -0.07 2.80
CA LEU A 81 -19.62 -0.13 3.67
C LEU A 81 -20.20 -1.54 3.74
N LEU A 82 -20.27 -2.26 2.61
CA LEU A 82 -20.74 -3.64 2.58
C LEU A 82 -19.87 -4.52 3.48
N VAL A 83 -18.55 -4.46 3.32
CA VAL A 83 -17.61 -5.33 4.03
C VAL A 83 -17.44 -4.95 5.50
N LEU A 84 -17.34 -3.65 5.81
CA LEU A 84 -17.02 -3.18 7.16
C LEU A 84 -18.26 -2.94 8.04
N LYS A 85 -19.41 -2.56 7.45
CA LYS A 85 -20.61 -2.20 8.24
C LYS A 85 -21.63 -3.33 8.33
N THR A 86 -21.69 -4.25 7.37
CA THR A 86 -22.68 -5.33 7.39
C THR A 86 -22.14 -6.58 8.08
N ASN A 87 -22.97 -7.20 8.91
CA ASN A 87 -22.61 -8.44 9.63
C ASN A 87 -22.26 -9.58 8.66
N GLN A 88 -23.02 -9.70 7.57
CA GLN A 88 -22.76 -10.71 6.53
C GLN A 88 -21.44 -10.46 5.81
N GLY A 89 -21.11 -9.19 5.51
CA GLY A 89 -19.83 -8.81 4.89
C GLY A 89 -18.64 -9.17 5.78
N GLN A 90 -18.70 -8.83 7.06
CA GLN A 90 -17.66 -9.20 8.03
C GLN A 90 -17.51 -10.72 8.17
N TRP A 91 -18.63 -11.46 8.20
CA TRP A 91 -18.59 -12.93 8.27
C TRP A 91 -17.92 -13.55 7.05
N VAL A 92 -18.30 -13.15 5.83
CA VAL A 92 -17.68 -13.65 4.59
C VAL A 92 -16.19 -13.33 4.56
N PHE A 93 -15.80 -12.10 4.91
CA PHE A 93 -14.39 -11.71 4.95
C PHE A 93 -13.59 -12.43 6.03
N SER A 94 -14.21 -12.76 7.16
CA SER A 94 -13.59 -13.60 8.20
C SER A 94 -13.32 -15.02 7.70
N GLN A 95 -14.26 -15.62 6.96
CA GLN A 95 -14.06 -16.93 6.33
C GLN A 95 -12.95 -16.87 5.28
N LEU A 96 -12.95 -15.85 4.42
CA LEU A 96 -11.90 -15.64 3.42
C LEU A 96 -10.52 -15.46 4.08
N SER A 97 -10.44 -14.63 5.13
CA SER A 97 -9.23 -14.42 5.92
C SER A 97 -8.71 -15.74 6.50
N THR A 98 -9.60 -16.56 7.05
CA THR A 98 -9.26 -17.90 7.56
C THR A 98 -8.72 -18.81 6.46
N GLY A 99 -9.31 -18.79 5.26
CA GLY A 99 -8.82 -19.51 4.10
C GLY A 99 -7.42 -19.06 3.68
N ILE A 100 -7.18 -17.75 3.60
CA ILE A 100 -5.87 -17.17 3.31
C ILE A 100 -4.85 -17.56 4.39
N THR A 101 -5.21 -17.49 5.67
CA THR A 101 -4.32 -17.92 6.77
C THR A 101 -3.92 -19.39 6.64
N ARG A 102 -4.83 -20.28 6.21
CA ARG A 102 -4.48 -21.69 5.94
C ARG A 102 -3.46 -21.82 4.79
N LEU A 103 -3.61 -21.05 3.72
CA LEU A 103 -2.63 -21.00 2.63
C LEU A 103 -1.26 -20.51 3.12
N LEU A 104 -1.24 -19.44 3.93
CA LEU A 104 -0.01 -18.94 4.55
C LEU A 104 0.65 -19.98 5.46
N ASN A 105 -0.13 -20.82 6.14
CA ASN A 105 0.41 -21.91 6.96
C ASN A 105 1.10 -22.98 6.12
N PHE A 106 0.57 -23.33 4.93
CA PHE A 106 1.28 -24.22 4.01
C PHE A 106 2.60 -23.61 3.52
N ALA A 107 2.62 -22.31 3.24
CA ALA A 107 3.86 -21.62 2.90
C ALA A 107 4.89 -21.66 4.05
N ASN A 108 4.44 -21.58 5.31
CA ASN A 108 5.32 -21.72 6.48
C ASN A 108 5.93 -23.13 6.58
N VAL A 109 5.15 -24.17 6.28
CA VAL A 109 5.67 -25.56 6.23
C VAL A 109 6.74 -25.70 5.14
N GLY A 110 6.51 -25.12 3.95
CA GLY A 110 7.51 -25.09 2.88
C GLY A 110 8.77 -24.33 3.26
N ALA A 111 8.64 -23.18 3.93
CA ALA A 111 9.77 -22.41 4.44
C ALA A 111 10.59 -23.19 5.47
N ALA A 112 9.92 -23.89 6.41
CA ALA A 112 10.58 -24.75 7.38
C ALA A 112 11.24 -25.99 6.74
N PHE A 113 10.66 -26.52 5.66
CA PHE A 113 11.27 -27.62 4.90
C PHE A 113 12.57 -27.20 4.21
N VAL A 114 12.58 -26.02 3.57
CA VAL A 114 13.77 -25.53 2.83
C VAL A 114 14.84 -24.93 3.75
N PHE A 115 14.43 -24.17 4.76
CA PHE A 115 15.33 -23.38 5.61
C PHE A 115 15.42 -23.87 7.06
N GLY A 116 14.77 -24.98 7.39
CA GLY A 116 14.84 -25.57 8.74
C GLY A 116 14.33 -24.62 9.83
N PRO A 117 15.04 -24.53 10.98
CA PRO A 117 14.63 -23.65 12.08
C PRO A 117 14.50 -22.18 11.69
N LEU A 118 15.28 -21.68 10.71
CA LEU A 118 15.28 -20.27 10.29
C LEU A 118 13.98 -19.85 9.59
N GLY A 119 13.39 -20.77 8.81
CA GLY A 119 12.11 -20.55 8.12
C GLY A 119 10.89 -20.79 9.01
N ASN A 120 11.09 -21.40 10.18
CA ASN A 120 10.01 -21.71 11.10
C ASN A 120 9.72 -20.52 12.03
N LYS A 121 8.54 -19.92 11.86
CA LYS A 121 8.04 -18.75 12.61
C LYS A 121 7.85 -18.99 14.11
N GLU A 122 7.85 -20.25 14.57
CA GLU A 122 7.70 -20.62 15.99
C GLU A 122 9.00 -21.15 16.61
N ALA A 123 9.84 -21.84 15.84
CA ALA A 123 11.08 -22.42 16.34
C ALA A 123 12.18 -21.36 16.47
N TRP A 124 12.34 -20.49 15.48
CA TRP A 124 13.38 -19.46 15.49
C TRP A 124 13.27 -18.48 16.67
N PRO A 125 12.10 -17.84 16.93
CA PRO A 125 11.98 -16.96 18.09
C PRO A 125 12.23 -17.69 19.41
N ARG A 126 11.80 -18.95 19.54
CA ARG A 126 12.07 -19.76 20.75
C ARG A 126 13.57 -19.95 20.97
N ILE A 127 14.31 -20.35 19.94
CA ILE A 127 15.77 -20.51 20.01
C ILE A 127 16.44 -19.20 20.42
N MET A 128 16.06 -18.07 19.81
CA MET A 128 16.65 -16.78 20.14
C MET A 128 16.35 -16.35 21.58
N THR A 129 15.13 -16.58 22.09
CA THR A 129 14.79 -16.27 23.48
C THR A 129 15.50 -17.16 24.51
N THR A 130 15.84 -18.40 24.15
CA THR A 130 16.60 -19.30 25.02
C THR A 130 18.08 -18.95 25.08
N VAL A 131 18.67 -18.55 23.95
CA VAL A 131 20.11 -18.25 23.85
C VAL A 131 20.45 -16.84 24.30
N LEU A 132 19.61 -15.86 23.94
CA LEU A 132 19.86 -14.42 24.17
C LEU A 132 19.00 -13.84 25.30
N GLY A 133 18.19 -14.66 25.98
CA GLY A 133 17.26 -14.21 27.00
C GLY A 133 16.08 -13.40 26.43
N PRO A 134 15.40 -12.59 27.27
CA PRO A 134 14.21 -11.82 26.88
C PRO A 134 14.45 -10.86 25.71
N GLU A 135 15.70 -10.40 25.56
CA GLU A 135 16.11 -9.51 24.47
C GLU A 135 16.20 -10.23 23.12
N GLY A 136 16.25 -11.56 23.09
CA GLY A 136 16.23 -12.36 21.85
C GLY A 136 14.93 -12.26 21.06
N ALA A 137 13.83 -11.81 21.69
CA ALA A 137 12.53 -11.65 21.04
C ALA A 137 12.57 -10.63 19.87
N GLN A 138 13.46 -9.63 19.94
CA GLN A 138 13.61 -8.63 18.88
C GLN A 138 14.19 -9.21 17.58
N TYR A 139 14.90 -10.33 17.67
CA TYR A 139 15.47 -11.07 16.53
C TYR A 139 14.59 -12.27 16.13
N GLY A 140 13.36 -12.34 16.64
CA GLY A 140 12.46 -13.49 16.50
C GLY A 140 11.89 -13.70 15.10
N MET A 141 12.00 -12.74 14.18
CA MET A 141 11.69 -12.95 12.77
C MET A 141 12.91 -12.70 11.88
N ILE A 142 13.15 -13.60 10.93
CA ILE A 142 14.06 -13.34 9.82
C ILE A 142 13.22 -13.10 8.57
N PHE A 143 13.22 -11.86 8.09
CA PHE A 143 12.42 -11.46 6.94
C PHE A 143 12.67 -12.34 5.71
N ALA A 144 13.94 -12.60 5.40
CA ALA A 144 14.34 -13.35 4.21
C ALA A 144 13.79 -14.79 4.17
N PHE A 145 13.77 -15.49 5.31
CA PHE A 145 13.38 -16.91 5.35
C PHE A 145 11.93 -17.14 5.76
N GLN A 146 11.24 -16.13 6.30
CA GLN A 146 9.84 -16.26 6.76
C GLN A 146 8.84 -15.53 5.87
N VAL A 147 9.26 -14.45 5.18
CA VAL A 147 8.38 -13.64 4.34
C VAL A 147 8.56 -13.98 2.85
N LEU A 148 9.80 -14.08 2.36
CA LEU A 148 10.04 -14.34 0.92
C LEU A 148 9.45 -15.68 0.44
N PRO A 149 9.55 -16.81 1.17
CA PRO A 149 8.96 -18.06 0.72
C PRO A 149 7.43 -18.01 0.60
N THR A 150 6.78 -17.15 1.40
CA THR A 150 5.33 -16.91 1.28
C THR A 150 5.00 -16.29 -0.08
N ILE A 151 5.80 -15.33 -0.54
CA ILE A 151 5.62 -14.68 -1.85
C ILE A 151 5.82 -15.70 -2.98
N ILE A 152 6.87 -16.52 -2.90
CA ILE A 152 7.15 -17.57 -3.91
C ILE A 152 6.01 -18.59 -3.98
N PHE A 153 5.50 -19.03 -2.83
CA PHE A 153 4.36 -19.96 -2.77
C PHE A 153 3.11 -19.36 -3.41
N ILE A 154 2.77 -18.11 -3.08
CA ILE A 154 1.61 -17.42 -3.66
C ILE A 154 1.80 -17.20 -5.17
N ALA A 155 3.00 -16.84 -5.62
CA ALA A 155 3.31 -16.70 -7.04
C ALA A 155 3.13 -18.04 -7.80
N ALA A 156 3.60 -19.15 -7.23
CA ALA A 156 3.43 -20.48 -7.82
C ALA A 156 1.98 -20.99 -7.79
N LEU A 157 1.17 -20.56 -6.81
CA LEU A 157 -0.25 -20.90 -6.71
C LEU A 157 -1.10 -20.20 -7.78
N PHE A 158 -0.71 -18.99 -8.18
CA PHE A 158 -1.40 -18.18 -9.18
C PHE A 158 -0.81 -18.28 -10.59
N ALA A 159 0.28 -19.04 -10.77
CA ALA A 159 0.89 -19.32 -12.07
C ALA A 159 0.06 -20.35 -12.87
#